data_AF-A0A969AHU0-F1
#
_entry.id   AF-A0A969AHU0-F1
#
_cell.length_a   1.000
_cell.length_b   1.000
_cell.length_c   1.000
_cell.angle_alpha   90.00
_cell.angle_beta   90.00
_cell.angle_gamma   90.00
#
_symmetry.space_group_name_H-M   'P 1'
#
loop_
_entity.id
_entity.type
_entity.pdbx_description
1 polymer ?
#
loop_
_entity_poly.entity_id
_entity_poly.type
_entity_poly.pdbx_seq_one_letter_code
_entity_poly.pdbx_strand_id
1 'polypeptide(L)' 'MAGRKKLDRASLHARVERGTIDKLKEVAQLLGYTYDNEGSTGQLLDAIANGELILIKAKNRTDADKSG' A
#
# COMPACT_ATOMS: atom_id res chain seq x y z
N MET A 1 -17.98 -14.03 27.93
CA MET A 1 -17.17 -14.24 26.71
C MET A 1 -17.34 -13.01 25.82
N ALA A 2 -16.35 -12.13 25.77
CA ALA A 2 -16.45 -10.89 24.98
C ALA A 2 -16.42 -11.27 23.49
N GLY A 3 -17.56 -11.13 22.80
CA GLY A 3 -17.64 -11.33 21.35
C GLY A 3 -16.67 -10.39 20.65
N ARG A 4 -15.87 -10.91 19.70
CA ARG A 4 -14.98 -10.10 18.87
C ARG A 4 -15.78 -8.93 18.29
N LYS A 5 -15.38 -7.70 18.62
CA LYS A 5 -15.93 -6.48 18.03
C LYS A 5 -15.65 -6.56 16.53
N LYS A 6 -16.69 -6.77 15.73
CA LYS A 6 -16.59 -6.84 14.27
C LYS A 6 -16.14 -5.46 13.81
N LEU A 7 -14.84 -5.30 13.54
CA LEU A 7 -14.34 -4.08 12.92
C LEU A 7 -15.05 -3.97 11.58
N ASP A 8 -15.77 -2.88 11.36
CA ASP A 8 -16.45 -2.60 10.10
C ASP A 8 -15.38 -2.32 9.05
N ARG A 9 -14.95 -3.37 8.35
CA ARG A 9 -13.87 -3.34 7.37
C ARG A 9 -14.44 -3.71 6.02
N ALA A 10 -14.10 -2.93 5.00
CA ALA A 10 -14.35 -3.28 3.62
C ALA A 10 -13.25 -4.23 3.10
N SER A 11 -13.64 -5.21 2.29
CA SER A 11 -12.70 -6.08 1.58
C SER A 11 -12.56 -5.59 0.13
N LEU A 12 -11.33 -5.34 -0.31
CA LEU A 12 -11.01 -4.98 -1.69
C LEU A 12 -10.32 -6.17 -2.38
N HIS A 13 -10.83 -6.56 -3.54
CA HIS A 13 -10.17 -7.54 -4.41
C HIS A 13 -9.65 -6.83 -5.66
N ALA A 14 -8.35 -6.94 -5.91
CA ALA A 14 -7.70 -6.37 -7.08
C ALA A 14 -6.85 -7.42 -7.80
N ARG A 15 -6.88 -7.40 -9.14
CA ARG A 15 -5.93 -8.17 -9.97
C ARG A 15 -4.68 -7.32 -10.17
N VAL A 16 -3.56 -7.80 -9.66
CA VAL A 16 -2.27 -7.11 -9.70
C VAL A 16 -1.18 -8.04 -10.22
N GLU A 17 -0.01 -7.48 -10.56
CA GLU A 17 1.15 -8.28 -10.97
C GLU A 17 1.66 -9.18 -9.83
N ARG A 18 2.39 -10.24 -10.20
CA ARG A 18 2.99 -11.14 -9.22
C ARG A 18 4.01 -10.38 -8.37
N GLY A 19 3.93 -10.53 -7.04
CA GLY A 19 4.81 -9.86 -6.09
C GLY A 19 4.42 -8.42 -5.75
N THR A 20 3.36 -7.86 -6.34
CA THR A 20 2.83 -6.54 -5.91
C THR A 20 2.43 -6.55 -4.45
N ILE A 21 1.84 -7.66 -3.96
CA ILE A 21 1.41 -7.79 -2.56
C ILE A 21 2.60 -7.67 -1.61
N ASP A 22 3.70 -8.37 -1.89
CA ASP A 22 4.90 -8.37 -1.05
C ASP A 22 5.53 -6.98 -1.02
N LYS A 23 5.65 -6.33 -2.19
CA LYS A 23 6.13 -4.95 -2.30
C LYS A 23 5.25 -3.97 -1.52
N LEU A 24 3.92 -4.13 -1.54
CA LEU A 24 3.03 -3.28 -0.75
C LEU A 24 3.21 -3.49 0.75
N LYS A 25 3.45 -4.73 1.19
CA LYS A 25 3.81 -5.00 2.60
C LYS A 25 5.13 -4.33 2.98
N GLU A 26 6.16 -4.45 2.15
CA GLU A 26 7.45 -3.79 2.37
C GLU A 26 7.29 -2.26 2.48
N VAL A 27 6.56 -1.64 1.55
CA VAL A 27 6.27 -0.19 1.57
C VAL A 27 5.50 0.19 2.84
N ALA A 28 4.46 -0.58 3.20
CA ALA A 28 3.68 -0.33 4.41
C ALA A 28 4.57 -0.39 5.67
N GLN A 29 5.45 -1.39 5.75
CA GLN A 29 6.39 -1.54 6.86
C GLN A 29 7.40 -0.38 6.92
N LEU A 30 7.99 0.01 5.79
CA LEU A 30 8.94 1.12 5.70
C LEU A 30 8.32 2.46 6.12
N LEU A 31 7.04 2.66 5.83
CA LEU A 31 6.29 3.87 6.18
C LEU A 31 5.67 3.80 7.60
N GLY A 32 5.88 2.71 8.34
CA GLY A 32 5.37 2.54 9.71
C GLY A 32 3.92 2.05 9.81
N TYR A 33 3.24 1.81 8.69
CA TYR A 33 1.93 1.15 8.66
C TYR A 33 2.12 -0.34 8.92
N THR A 34 2.12 -0.73 10.19
CA THR A 34 2.39 -2.10 10.63
C THR A 34 1.22 -2.70 11.40
N TYR A 35 1.03 -4.00 11.22
CA TYR A 35 0.09 -4.81 11.97
C TYR A 35 0.72 -6.17 12.22
N ASP A 36 0.76 -6.61 13.49
CA ASP A 36 1.34 -7.89 13.89
C ASP A 36 2.80 -8.09 13.41
N ASN A 37 3.61 -7.04 13.52
CA ASN A 37 5.02 -6.99 13.08
C ASN A 37 5.25 -7.12 11.55
N GLU A 38 4.18 -7.13 10.75
CA GLU A 38 4.26 -7.07 9.29
C GLU A 38 3.70 -5.75 8.75
N GLY A 39 4.10 -5.38 7.53
CA GLY A 39 3.50 -4.25 6.84
C GLY A 39 2.01 -4.46 6.55
N SER A 40 1.19 -3.50 6.99
CA SER A 40 -0.26 -3.52 6.84
C SER A 40 -0.68 -2.83 5.54
N THR A 41 -0.92 -3.63 4.50
CA THR A 41 -1.37 -3.12 3.20
C THR A 41 -2.70 -2.38 3.29
N GLY A 42 -3.63 -2.83 4.14
CA GLY A 42 -4.92 -2.15 4.36
C GLY A 42 -4.74 -0.73 4.90
N GLN A 43 -3.92 -0.56 5.95
CA GLN A 43 -3.66 0.77 6.52
C GLN A 43 -2.94 1.70 5.54
N LEU A 44 -2.00 1.15 4.74
CA LEU A 44 -1.35 1.91 3.68
C LEU A 44 -2.37 2.41 2.65
N LEU A 45 -3.30 1.56 2.21
CA LEU A 45 -4.33 1.93 1.25
C LEU A 45 -5.31 2.95 1.81
N ASP A 46 -5.70 2.82 3.08
CA ASP A 46 -6.56 3.79 3.76
C ASP A 46 -5.88 5.16 3.84
N ALA A 47 -4.58 5.20 4.20
CA ALA A 47 -3.82 6.45 4.25
C ALA A 47 -3.70 7.14 2.88
N ILE A 48 -3.54 6.35 1.80
CA ILE A 48 -3.57 6.87 0.42
C ILE A 48 -4.96 7.44 0.10
N ALA A 49 -6.02 6.70 0.41
CA ALA A 49 -7.40 7.11 0.10
C ALA A 49 -7.83 8.36 0.88
N ASN A 50 -7.38 8.51 2.13
CA ASN A 50 -7.66 9.67 2.97
C ASN A 50 -6.77 10.89 2.67
N GLY A 51 -5.77 10.75 1.79
CA GLY A 51 -4.83 11.82 1.46
C GLY A 51 -3.77 12.08 2.54
N GLU A 52 -3.61 11.18 3.51
CA GLU A 52 -2.56 11.21 4.52
C GLU A 52 -1.19 10.85 3.91
N LEU A 53 -1.19 10.10 2.81
CA LEU A 53 -0.01 9.75 2.03
C LEU A 53 -0.16 10.24 0.58
N ILE A 54 0.81 11.02 0.11
CA ILE A 54 0.87 11.49 -1.28
C ILE A 54 1.88 10.64 -2.06
N LEU A 55 1.42 9.90 -3.06
CA LEU A 55 2.27 9.15 -3.97
C LEU A 55 2.63 10.00 -5.20
N ILE A 56 3.92 10.24 -5.40
CA ILE A 56 4.42 10.96 -6.59
C ILE A 56 4.83 9.91 -7.64
N LYS A 57 4.14 9.93 -8.79
CA LYS A 57 4.55 9.11 -9.94
C LYS A 57 5.88 9.64 -10.47
N ALA A 58 6.95 8.90 -10.27
CA ALA A 58 8.20 9.18 -10.95
C ALA A 58 8.00 8.93 -12.46
N LYS A 59 8.41 9.88 -13.33
CA LYS A 59 8.68 9.53 -14.72
C LYS A 59 9.82 8.53 -14.67
N ASN A 60 9.60 7.32 -15.20
CA ASN A 60 10.69 6.37 -15.38
C ASN A 60 11.83 7.10 -16.10
N ARG A 61 13.07 6.99 -15.60
CA ARG A 61 14.29 7.56 -16.21
C ARG A 61 14.57 7.03 -17.63
N THR A 62 13.66 6.26 -18.22
CA THR A 62 13.80 5.62 -19.53
C THR A 62 13.41 6.55 -20.69
N ASP A 63 12.72 7.67 -20.43
CA ASP A 63 12.36 8.65 -21.48
C ASP A 63 13.40 9.77 -21.64
N ALA A 64 14.48 9.78 -20.83
CA ALA A 64 15.50 10.82 -20.85
C ALA A 64 16.62 10.61 -21.88
N ASP A 65 16.66 9.46 -22.57
CA ASP A 65 17.75 9.06 -23.47
C ASP A 65 17.34 9.02 -24.96
N LYS A 66 16.35 9.83 -25.35
CA LYS A 66 15.97 10.03 -26.76
C LYS A 66 15.72 11.50 -27.09
N SER A 67 16.65 12.38 -26.71
CA SER A 67 16.68 13.74 -27.23
C SER A 67 18.11 14.26 -27.26
N GLY A 68 18.67 14.32 -28.48
CA GLY A 68 19.82 15.16 -28.83
C GLY A 68 21.13 14.41 -28.99
#